data_AF-N9QN79-F1
#
_entry.id   AF-N9QN79-F1
#
_cell.length_a   1.000
_cell.length_b   1.000
_cell.length_c   1.000
_cell.angle_alpha   90.00
_cell.angle_beta   90.00
_cell.angle_gamma   90.00
#
_symmetry.space_group_name_H-M   'P 1'
#
loop_
_entity.id
_entity.type
_entity.pdbx_description
1 polymer ?
#
loop_
_entity_poly.entity_id
_entity_poly.type
_entity_poly.pdbx_seq_one_letter_code
_entity_poly.pdbx_strand_id
1 'polypeptide(L)'
;MKKKSAFLYYLDVTAPFYYFYLVPTVIALVIVSFDFSFQGLFPTTIDSSISSQHKFLNDYFAICNFFVIGLIVINYLRHPLPAKYVRQIRQHYATLNKNQQSINGWLGIVFFCFTLGLMNLTWFIINDEPLPPYKEWRKGDTLTYLNSFAHPYISAIAFSLQYALMVFFTLIFMNIFDNRKYRQN
;
A
#
# COMPACT_ATOMS: atom_id res chain seq x y z
N MET A 1 13.29 -7.31 24.93
CA MET A 1 12.31 -6.53 24.13
C MET A 1 12.91 -6.19 22.77
N LYS A 2 12.39 -6.74 21.65
CA LYS A 2 12.82 -6.34 20.30
C LYS A 2 12.68 -4.81 20.17
N LYS A 3 13.73 -4.11 19.72
CA LYS A 3 13.65 -2.68 19.41
C LYS A 3 12.67 -2.51 18.25
N LYS A 4 11.40 -2.23 18.57
CA LYS A 4 10.41 -1.83 17.57
C LYS A 4 10.86 -0.50 16.98
N SER A 5 10.78 -0.36 15.66
CA SER A 5 11.10 0.90 14.99
C SER A 5 9.94 1.86 15.19
N ALA A 6 10.23 3.16 15.39
CA ALA A 6 9.22 4.22 15.40
C ALA A 6 8.34 4.19 14.13
N PHE A 7 8.93 3.72 13.03
CA PHE A 7 8.27 3.53 11.73
C PHE A 7 7.01 2.67 11.77
N LEU A 8 6.96 1.64 12.63
CA LEU A 8 5.83 0.71 12.71
C LEU A 8 4.86 1.04 13.85
N TYR A 9 5.11 2.13 14.59
CA TYR A 9 4.38 2.44 15.82
C TYR A 9 2.86 2.52 15.59
N TYR A 10 2.41 3.25 14.57
CA TYR A 10 0.98 3.44 14.33
C TYR A 10 0.24 2.18 13.89
N LEU A 11 0.93 1.22 13.28
CA LEU A 11 0.36 -0.09 13.02
C LEU A 11 0.27 -0.89 14.31
N ASP A 12 1.37 -0.94 15.06
CA ASP A 12 1.49 -1.70 16.31
C ASP A 12 0.47 -1.27 17.39
N VAL A 13 -0.01 -0.04 17.37
CA VAL A 13 -1.09 0.44 18.26
C VAL A 13 -2.41 -0.29 18.00
N THR A 14 -2.70 -0.67 16.76
CA THR A 14 -3.93 -1.40 16.40
C THR A 14 -3.71 -2.90 16.39
N ALA A 15 -2.75 -3.37 15.59
CA ALA A 15 -2.36 -4.76 15.50
C ALA A 15 -0.96 -4.88 14.88
N PRO A 16 -0.18 -5.91 15.22
CA PRO A 16 1.11 -6.15 14.55
C PRO A 16 1.00 -6.09 13.03
N PHE A 17 1.97 -5.44 12.36
CA PHE A 17 1.98 -5.24 10.90
C PHE A 17 1.71 -6.53 10.10
N TYR A 18 2.21 -7.68 10.59
CA TYR A 18 2.01 -8.95 9.90
C TYR A 18 0.52 -9.33 9.80
N TYR A 19 -0.35 -8.92 10.72
CA TYR A 19 -1.79 -9.18 10.58
C TYR A 19 -2.39 -8.42 9.41
N PHE A 20 -1.99 -7.16 9.22
CA PHE A 20 -2.48 -6.34 8.12
C PHE A 20 -1.98 -6.81 6.75
N TYR A 21 -0.88 -7.56 6.67
CA TYR A 21 -0.40 -8.13 5.42
C TYR A 21 -0.81 -9.59 5.21
N LEU A 22 -0.54 -10.45 6.20
CA LEU A 22 -0.73 -11.90 6.09
C LEU A 22 -2.20 -12.27 6.05
N VAL A 23 -3.05 -11.65 6.88
CA VAL A 23 -4.48 -12.00 6.92
C VAL A 23 -5.16 -11.67 5.58
N PRO A 24 -5.01 -10.46 5.00
CA PRO A 24 -5.58 -10.21 3.68
C PRO A 24 -5.04 -11.14 2.59
N THR A 25 -3.73 -11.42 2.63
CA THR A 25 -3.12 -12.32 1.64
C THR A 25 -3.66 -13.74 1.73
N VAL A 26 -3.80 -14.28 2.95
CA VAL A 26 -4.36 -15.63 3.15
C VAL A 26 -5.83 -15.68 2.75
N ILE A 27 -6.63 -14.68 3.10
CA ILE A 27 -8.04 -14.60 2.67
C ILE A 27 -8.13 -14.58 1.14
N ALA A 28 -7.32 -13.76 0.49
CA ALA A 28 -7.29 -13.68 -0.98
C ALA A 28 -6.93 -15.03 -1.60
N LEU A 29 -5.88 -15.68 -1.11
CA LEU A 29 -5.44 -16.99 -1.60
C LEU A 29 -6.52 -18.07 -1.42
N VAL A 30 -7.22 -18.07 -0.28
CA VAL A 30 -8.31 -19.01 -0.02
C VAL A 30 -9.49 -18.77 -0.97
N ILE A 31 -9.91 -17.51 -1.16
CA ILE A 31 -11.07 -17.20 -1.98
C ILE A 31 -10.82 -17.54 -3.46
N VAL A 32 -9.63 -17.23 -3.99
CA VAL A 32 -9.31 -17.56 -5.40
C VAL A 32 -9.15 -19.07 -5.65
N SER A 33 -9.13 -19.91 -4.61
CA SER A 33 -9.17 -21.37 -4.73
C SER A 33 -10.56 -21.90 -5.07
N PHE A 34 -11.61 -21.10 -4.90
CA PHE A 34 -12.99 -21.51 -5.20
C PHE A 34 -13.45 -20.99 -6.55
N ASP A 35 -14.37 -21.72 -7.17
CA ASP A 35 -15.15 -21.21 -8.28
C ASP A 35 -16.35 -20.44 -7.73
N PHE A 36 -16.43 -19.16 -8.06
CA PHE A 36 -17.51 -18.27 -7.64
C PHE A 36 -17.82 -17.24 -8.72
N SER A 37 -19.03 -16.69 -8.67
CA SER A 37 -19.43 -15.55 -9.50
C SER A 37 -19.33 -14.26 -8.69
N PHE A 38 -18.55 -13.30 -9.18
CA PHE A 38 -18.40 -11.99 -8.57
C PHE A 38 -18.45 -10.91 -9.63
N GLN A 39 -19.41 -9.99 -9.48
CA GLN A 39 -19.67 -8.94 -10.47
C GLN A 39 -18.70 -7.76 -10.35
N GLY A 40 -18.11 -7.54 -9.17
CA GLY A 40 -17.39 -6.32 -8.83
C GLY A 40 -18.18 -5.43 -7.86
N LEU A 41 -17.47 -4.54 -7.17
CA LEU A 41 -17.95 -3.53 -6.24
C LEU A 41 -17.68 -2.13 -6.77
N PHE A 42 -16.51 -1.90 -7.37
CA PHE A 42 -16.18 -0.60 -7.98
C PHE A 42 -16.67 -0.52 -9.43
N PRO A 43 -17.11 0.66 -9.92
CA PRO A 43 -17.62 0.82 -11.28
C PRO A 43 -16.68 0.26 -12.36
N THR A 44 -15.38 0.55 -12.24
CA THR A 44 -14.35 0.08 -13.18
C THR A 44 -14.23 -1.44 -13.21
N THR A 45 -14.44 -2.10 -12.07
CA THR A 45 -14.43 -3.57 -11.96
C THR A 45 -15.72 -4.18 -12.48
N ILE A 46 -16.86 -3.54 -12.21
CA ILE A 46 -18.18 -3.95 -12.71
C ILE A 46 -18.16 -3.99 -14.23
N ASP A 47 -17.69 -2.92 -14.86
CA ASP A 47 -17.69 -2.75 -16.32
C ASP A 47 -16.62 -3.61 -17.03
N SER A 48 -15.62 -4.10 -16.31
CA SER A 48 -14.55 -4.93 -16.89
C SER A 48 -15.01 -6.34 -17.28
N SER A 49 -14.37 -6.92 -18.29
CA SER A 49 -14.63 -8.29 -18.77
C SER A 49 -13.72 -9.37 -18.15
N ILE A 50 -12.87 -8.99 -17.18
CA ILE A 50 -11.94 -9.91 -16.51
C ILE A 50 -12.69 -10.96 -15.65
N SER A 51 -12.03 -12.08 -15.36
CA SER A 51 -12.62 -13.18 -14.56
C SER A 51 -13.07 -12.72 -13.16
N SER A 52 -14.02 -13.46 -12.56
CA SER A 52 -14.51 -13.20 -11.20
C SER A 52 -13.40 -13.18 -10.13
N GLN A 53 -12.37 -14.04 -10.25
CA GLN A 53 -11.25 -14.00 -9.30
C GLN A 53 -10.46 -12.70 -9.38
N HIS A 54 -10.15 -12.22 -10.58
CA HIS A 54 -9.40 -10.97 -10.77
C HIS A 54 -10.20 -9.75 -10.32
N LYS A 55 -11.51 -9.72 -10.61
CA LYS A 55 -12.43 -8.69 -10.08
C LYS A 55 -12.41 -8.65 -8.56
N PHE A 56 -12.52 -9.82 -7.92
CA PHE A 56 -12.47 -9.94 -6.47
C PHE A 56 -11.13 -9.45 -5.92
N LEU A 57 -10.00 -9.89 -6.48
CA LEU A 57 -8.67 -9.50 -6.01
C LEU A 57 -8.49 -7.98 -6.06
N ASN A 58 -8.89 -7.34 -7.15
CA ASN A 58 -8.78 -5.88 -7.29
C ASN A 58 -9.56 -5.14 -6.21
N ASP A 59 -10.85 -5.45 -6.08
CA ASP A 59 -11.72 -4.73 -5.15
C ASP A 59 -11.34 -5.02 -3.69
N TYR A 60 -11.01 -6.28 -3.40
CA TYR A 60 -10.60 -6.72 -2.08
C TYR A 60 -9.35 -5.99 -1.59
N PHE A 61 -8.28 -5.97 -2.39
CA PHE A 61 -7.04 -5.30 -2.00
C PHE A 61 -7.17 -3.77 -2.01
N ALA A 62 -7.97 -3.20 -2.91
CA ALA A 62 -8.29 -1.78 -2.89
C ALA A 62 -8.98 -1.39 -1.57
N ILE A 63 -10.01 -2.13 -1.14
CA ILE A 63 -10.70 -1.89 0.14
C ILE A 63 -9.75 -2.07 1.32
N CYS A 64 -8.96 -3.15 1.35
CA CYS A 64 -7.97 -3.38 2.40
C CYS A 64 -6.99 -2.22 2.51
N ASN A 65 -6.52 -1.72 1.36
CA ASN A 65 -5.61 -0.58 1.30
C ASN A 65 -6.24 0.69 1.89
N PHE A 66 -7.44 1.08 1.44
CA PHE A 66 -8.12 2.25 1.98
C PHE A 66 -8.36 2.15 3.48
N PHE A 67 -8.77 0.98 3.96
CA PHE A 67 -8.99 0.73 5.38
C PHE A 67 -7.70 0.89 6.20
N VAL A 68 -6.59 0.28 5.76
CA VAL A 68 -5.32 0.34 6.48
C VAL A 68 -4.70 1.74 6.43
N ILE A 69 -4.77 2.43 5.29
CA ILE A 69 -4.36 3.84 5.20
C ILE A 69 -5.17 4.69 6.19
N GLY A 70 -6.50 4.52 6.21
CA GLY A 70 -7.38 5.23 7.13
C GLY A 70 -7.02 4.99 8.60
N LEU A 71 -6.76 3.74 8.97
CA LEU A 71 -6.32 3.38 10.33
C LEU A 71 -4.99 4.04 10.69
N ILE A 72 -3.99 4.00 9.79
CA ILE A 72 -2.69 4.63 10.03
C ILE A 72 -2.86 6.14 10.28
N VAL A 73 -3.66 6.82 9.44
CA VAL A 73 -3.93 8.27 9.57
C VAL A 73 -4.65 8.57 10.90
N ILE A 74 -5.68 7.80 11.25
CA ILE A 74 -6.43 7.98 12.50
C ILE A 74 -5.51 7.80 13.70
N ASN A 75 -4.65 6.78 13.68
CA ASN A 75 -3.69 6.52 14.76
C ASN A 75 -2.65 7.64 14.88
N TYR A 76 -2.16 8.16 13.76
CA TYR A 76 -1.28 9.32 13.73
C TYR A 76 -1.91 10.55 14.42
N LEU A 77 -3.20 10.80 14.16
CA LEU A 77 -3.92 11.93 14.75
C LEU A 77 -4.23 11.74 16.24
N ARG A 78 -4.59 10.50 16.65
CA ARG A 78 -5.05 10.20 18.02
C ARG A 78 -3.95 9.87 19.01
N HIS A 79 -2.88 9.22 18.56
CA HIS A 79 -1.87 8.64 19.44
C HIS A 79 -0.50 9.28 19.20
N PRO A 80 -0.08 10.27 20.02
CA PRO A 80 1.26 10.84 19.89
C PRO A 80 2.33 9.78 20.13
N LEU A 81 3.50 9.96 19.49
CA LEU A 81 4.62 9.06 19.67
C LEU A 81 5.19 9.17 21.09
N PRO A 82 5.46 8.05 21.76
CA PRO A 82 6.16 8.03 23.03
C PRO A 82 7.52 8.72 22.96
N ALA A 83 7.94 9.36 24.06
CA ALA A 83 9.18 10.13 24.13
C ALA A 83 10.43 9.36 23.67
N LYS A 84 10.46 8.03 23.88
CA LYS A 84 11.53 7.16 23.38
C LYS A 84 11.65 7.18 21.86
N TYR A 85 10.54 7.07 21.14
CA TYR A 85 10.51 7.09 19.68
C TYR A 85 10.76 8.50 19.13
N VAL A 86 10.26 9.53 19.80
CA VAL A 86 10.57 10.93 19.47
C VAL A 86 12.08 11.19 19.53
N ARG A 87 12.76 10.72 20.59
CA ARG A 87 14.22 10.82 20.71
C ARG A 87 14.95 10.09 19.59
N GLN A 88 14.50 8.88 19.23
CA GLN A 88 15.08 8.11 18.12
C GLN A 88 14.93 8.85 16.78
N ILE A 89 13.75 9.41 16.51
CA ILE A 89 13.47 10.19 15.31
C ILE A 89 14.39 11.42 15.24
N ARG A 90 14.50 12.20 16.33
CA ARG A 90 15.38 13.38 16.38
C ARG A 90 16.85 13.03 16.16
N GLN A 91 17.33 11.97 16.80
CA GLN A 91 18.71 11.49 16.63
C GLN A 91 18.97 11.04 15.20
N HIS A 92 18.05 10.28 14.61
CA HIS A 92 18.17 9.85 13.22
C HIS A 92 18.23 11.05 12.27
N TYR A 93 17.33 12.03 12.45
CA TYR A 93 17.31 13.22 11.62
C TYR A 93 18.60 14.04 11.69
N ALA A 94 19.19 14.18 12.88
CA ALA A 94 20.45 14.90 13.09
C ALA A 94 21.63 14.29 12.31
N THR A 95 21.55 12.99 11.98
CA THR A 95 22.58 12.28 11.19
C THR A 95 22.37 12.34 9.68
N LEU A 96 21.22 12.83 9.20
CA LEU A 96 20.91 12.90 7.77
C LEU A 96 21.63 14.05 7.07
N ASN A 97 22.08 13.83 5.83
CA ASN A 97 22.69 14.88 5.00
C ASN A 97 21.65 15.88 4.46
N LYS A 98 22.08 17.01 3.88
CA LYS A 98 21.18 18.07 3.37
C LYS A 98 20.16 17.56 2.33
N ASN A 99 20.55 16.60 1.49
CA ASN A 99 19.66 16.03 0.47
C ASN A 99 18.59 15.11 1.08
N GLN A 100 18.93 14.35 2.11
CA GLN A 100 17.96 13.52 2.84
C GLN A 100 17.04 14.36 3.72
N GLN A 101 17.54 15.48 4.25
CA GLN A 101 16.71 16.43 4.99
C GLN A 101 15.70 17.16 4.09
N SER A 102 16.00 17.36 2.79
CA SER A 102 15.06 18.01 1.87
C SER A 102 13.81 17.14 1.59
N ILE A 103 13.96 15.82 1.60
CA ILE A 103 12.85 14.84 1.50
C ILE A 103 11.91 14.93 2.71
N ASN A 104 12.39 15.39 3.87
CA ASN A 104 11.53 15.67 5.03
C ASN A 104 10.91 17.09 4.99
N GLY A 105 11.17 17.85 3.93
CA GLY A 105 10.61 19.18 3.68
C GLY A 105 9.23 19.14 3.04
N TRP A 106 8.69 20.32 2.72
CA TRP A 106 7.40 20.47 2.02
C TRP A 106 7.39 19.77 0.66
N LEU A 107 8.53 19.79 -0.04
CA LEU A 107 8.69 19.18 -1.35
C LEU A 107 8.55 17.65 -1.28
N GLY A 108 9.05 17.03 -0.20
CA GLY A 108 8.82 15.62 0.06
C GLY A 108 7.37 15.29 0.38
N ILE A 109 6.67 16.12 1.14
CA ILE A 109 5.22 15.92 1.38
C ILE A 109 4.46 15.90 0.05
N VAL A 110 4.69 16.88 -0.82
CA VAL A 110 4.04 16.94 -2.15
C VAL A 110 4.39 15.70 -2.97
N PHE A 111 5.66 15.29 -2.99
CA PHE A 111 6.11 14.10 -3.70
C PHE A 111 5.42 12.82 -3.21
N PHE A 112 5.33 12.62 -1.89
CA PHE A 112 4.68 11.45 -1.31
C PHE A 112 3.17 11.46 -1.51
N CYS A 113 2.51 12.61 -1.38
CA CYS A 113 1.08 12.76 -1.74
C CYS A 113 0.83 12.36 -3.19
N PHE A 114 1.65 12.88 -4.11
CA PHE A 114 1.53 12.60 -5.54
C PHE A 114 1.77 11.11 -5.83
N THR A 115 2.83 10.53 -5.25
CA THR A 115 3.17 9.12 -5.44
C THR A 115 2.10 8.19 -4.87
N LEU A 116 1.62 8.44 -3.65
CA LEU A 116 0.52 7.68 -3.06
C LEU A 116 -0.77 7.82 -3.88
N GLY A 117 -1.07 9.02 -4.39
CA GLY A 117 -2.21 9.25 -5.28
C GLY A 117 -2.12 8.39 -6.54
N LEU A 118 -0.99 8.43 -7.25
CA LEU A 118 -0.75 7.61 -8.45
C LEU A 118 -0.80 6.11 -8.16
N MET A 119 -0.20 5.67 -7.05
CA MET A 119 -0.28 4.27 -6.63
C MET A 119 -1.72 3.87 -6.39
N ASN A 120 -2.52 4.65 -5.65
CA ASN A 120 -3.91 4.30 -5.39
C ASN A 120 -4.78 4.32 -6.65
N LEU A 121 -4.48 5.16 -7.64
CA LEU A 121 -5.19 5.19 -8.92
C LEU A 121 -5.07 3.86 -9.67
N THR A 122 -4.00 3.09 -9.47
CA THR A 122 -3.84 1.78 -10.13
C THR A 122 -4.94 0.78 -9.80
N TRP A 123 -5.62 0.92 -8.64
CA TRP A 123 -6.78 0.09 -8.29
C TRP A 123 -8.02 0.35 -9.15
N PHE A 124 -8.07 1.50 -9.82
CA PHE A 124 -9.20 1.92 -10.64
C PHE A 124 -8.88 1.84 -12.14
N ILE A 125 -7.64 1.56 -12.50
CA ILE A 125 -7.22 1.41 -13.89
C ILE A 125 -7.16 -0.09 -14.18
N ILE A 126 -8.28 -0.62 -14.67
CA ILE A 126 -8.36 -1.99 -15.18
C ILE A 126 -8.23 -1.91 -16.70
N ASN A 127 -7.24 -2.63 -17.22
CA ASN A 127 -7.13 -2.89 -18.65
C ASN A 127 -7.47 -4.36 -18.90
N ASP A 128 -8.58 -4.58 -19.59
CA ASP A 128 -9.08 -5.88 -20.01
C ASP A 128 -8.94 -6.10 -21.53
N GLU A 129 -8.26 -5.18 -22.23
CA GLU A 129 -7.90 -5.39 -23.62
C GLU A 129 -6.95 -6.59 -23.75
N PRO A 130 -7.14 -7.42 -24.79
CA PRO A 130 -6.29 -8.57 -25.01
C PRO A 130 -4.84 -8.14 -25.23
N LEU A 131 -3.93 -8.72 -24.43
CA LEU A 131 -2.51 -8.43 -24.54
C LEU A 131 -1.92 -9.00 -25.85
N PRO A 132 -0.96 -8.27 -26.47
CA PRO A 132 -0.22 -8.81 -27.61
C PRO A 132 0.61 -10.04 -27.18
N PRO A 133 1.14 -10.81 -28.15
CA PRO A 133 2.02 -11.94 -27.84
C PRO A 133 3.18 -11.52 -26.94
N TYR A 134 3.63 -12.42 -26.04
CA TYR A 134 4.68 -12.12 -25.05
C TYR A 134 5.95 -11.48 -25.62
N LYS A 135 6.32 -11.82 -26.86
CA LYS A 135 7.49 -11.26 -27.56
C LYS A 135 7.38 -9.76 -27.86
N GLU A 136 6.17 -9.21 -27.85
CA GLU A 136 5.86 -7.82 -28.16
C GLU A 136 5.48 -7.01 -26.91
N TRP A 137 5.60 -7.62 -25.73
CA TRP A 137 5.24 -6.95 -24.48
C TRP A 137 6.08 -5.71 -24.21
N ARG A 138 5.39 -4.63 -23.92
CA ARG A 138 5.94 -3.37 -23.43
C ARG A 138 6.08 -3.45 -21.90
N LYS A 139 6.84 -2.50 -21.33
CA LYS A 139 7.12 -2.46 -19.88
C LYS A 139 5.88 -2.37 -18.98
N GLY A 140 4.72 -1.94 -19.52
CA GLY A 140 3.44 -1.89 -18.80
C GLY A 140 2.61 -3.18 -18.89
N ASP A 141 2.87 -4.03 -19.87
CA ASP A 141 2.02 -5.18 -20.20
C ASP A 141 2.13 -6.28 -19.15
N THR A 142 3.27 -6.36 -18.46
CA THR A 142 3.47 -7.30 -17.34
C THR A 142 2.50 -7.02 -16.18
N LEU A 143 2.25 -5.75 -15.86
CA LEU A 143 1.33 -5.41 -14.77
C LEU A 143 -0.11 -5.72 -15.17
N THR A 144 -0.49 -5.37 -16.40
CA THR A 144 -1.79 -5.73 -16.98
C THR A 144 -1.99 -7.25 -16.99
N TYR A 145 -0.95 -8.01 -17.37
CA TYR A 145 -1.00 -9.46 -17.35
C TYR A 145 -1.24 -10.00 -15.93
N LEU A 146 -0.44 -9.56 -14.95
CA LEU A 146 -0.60 -9.97 -13.56
C LEU A 146 -1.97 -9.60 -12.99
N ASN A 147 -2.54 -8.47 -13.41
CA ASN A 147 -3.78 -7.96 -12.86
C ASN A 147 -5.05 -8.52 -13.52
N SER A 148 -4.97 -8.98 -14.77
CA SER A 148 -6.16 -9.33 -15.55
C SER A 148 -6.15 -10.74 -16.15
N PHE A 149 -4.97 -11.34 -16.36
CA PHE A 149 -4.81 -12.54 -17.21
C PHE A 149 -4.00 -13.68 -16.59
N ALA A 150 -3.19 -13.41 -15.58
CA ALA A 150 -2.36 -14.42 -14.94
C ALA A 150 -3.20 -15.46 -14.18
N HIS A 151 -2.56 -16.55 -13.75
CA HIS A 151 -3.23 -17.50 -12.88
C HIS A 151 -3.65 -16.79 -11.57
N PRO A 152 -4.89 -16.97 -11.05
CA PRO A 152 -5.39 -16.23 -9.89
C PRO A 152 -4.48 -16.23 -8.66
N TYR A 153 -3.77 -17.33 -8.37
CA TYR A 153 -2.74 -17.38 -7.31
C TYR A 153 -1.55 -16.42 -7.55
N ILE A 154 -1.06 -16.32 -8.79
CA ILE A 154 0.05 -15.42 -9.15
C ILE A 154 -0.42 -13.99 -9.00
N SER A 155 -1.64 -13.69 -9.46
CA SER A 155 -2.28 -12.39 -9.27
C SER A 155 -2.43 -12.08 -7.79
N ALA A 156 -2.98 -12.98 -6.98
CA ALA A 156 -3.13 -12.76 -5.54
C ALA A 156 -1.80 -12.36 -4.86
N ILE A 157 -0.68 -12.98 -5.26
CA ILE A 157 0.66 -12.60 -4.79
C ILE A 157 1.04 -11.20 -5.29
N ALA A 158 0.86 -10.90 -6.57
CA ALA A 158 1.16 -9.58 -7.13
C ALA A 158 0.34 -8.45 -6.47
N PHE A 159 -0.98 -8.63 -6.36
CA PHE A 159 -1.89 -7.71 -5.68
C PHE A 159 -1.50 -7.52 -4.20
N SER A 160 -1.12 -8.59 -3.49
CA SER A 160 -0.65 -8.48 -2.11
C SER A 160 0.64 -7.69 -1.97
N LEU A 161 1.59 -7.86 -2.90
CA LEU A 161 2.85 -7.12 -2.91
C LEU A 161 2.59 -5.63 -3.18
N GLN A 162 1.74 -5.33 -4.15
CA GLN A 162 1.32 -3.97 -4.46
C GLN A 162 0.67 -3.30 -3.24
N TYR A 163 -0.25 -4.00 -2.58
CA TYR A 163 -0.85 -3.56 -1.32
C TYR A 163 0.19 -3.31 -0.22
N ALA A 164 1.14 -4.23 -0.01
CA ALA A 164 2.20 -4.07 0.99
C ALA A 164 3.09 -2.85 0.72
N LEU A 165 3.42 -2.59 -0.55
CA LEU A 165 4.16 -1.41 -0.96
C LEU A 165 3.39 -0.14 -0.63
N MET A 166 2.09 -0.07 -0.92
CA MET A 166 1.28 1.11 -0.60
C MET A 166 1.26 1.39 0.91
N VAL A 167 1.03 0.37 1.73
CA VAL A 167 1.09 0.51 3.20
C VAL A 167 2.46 1.02 3.65
N PHE A 168 3.54 0.46 3.10
CA PHE A 168 4.90 0.90 3.42
C PHE A 168 5.15 2.37 3.05
N PHE A 169 4.70 2.81 1.87
CA PHE A 169 4.78 4.20 1.43
C PHE A 169 3.96 5.14 2.35
N THR A 170 2.77 4.71 2.80
CA THR A 170 1.96 5.48 3.76
C THR A 170 2.68 5.66 5.10
N LEU A 171 3.38 4.63 5.59
CA LEU A 171 4.16 4.74 6.83
C LEU A 171 5.36 5.68 6.68
N ILE A 172 6.05 5.65 5.54
CA ILE A 172 7.12 6.62 5.25
C ILE A 172 6.54 8.04 5.29
N PHE A 173 5.38 8.23 4.67
CA PHE A 173 4.72 9.52 4.65
C PHE A 173 4.36 10.02 6.06
N MET A 174 3.83 9.16 6.93
CA MET A 174 3.57 9.51 8.33
C MET A 174 4.86 9.83 9.11
N ASN A 175 5.93 9.07 8.86
CA ASN A 175 7.23 9.33 9.49
C ASN A 175 7.78 10.72 9.09
N ILE A 176 7.57 11.17 7.85
CA ILE A 176 7.93 12.53 7.42
C ILE A 176 7.15 13.58 8.21
N PHE A 177 5.85 13.36 8.42
CA PHE A 177 5.05 14.27 9.25
C PHE A 177 5.51 14.30 10.70
N ASP A 178 5.85 13.16 11.30
CA ASP A 178 6.39 13.10 12.66
C ASP A 178 7.73 13.81 12.78
N ASN A 179 8.63 13.60 11.81
CA ASN A 179 9.92 14.30 11.76
C ASN A 179 9.70 15.82 11.83
N ARG A 180 8.70 16.35 11.12
CA ARG A 180 8.37 17.77 11.14
C ARG A 180 7.73 18.21 12.45
N LYS A 181 6.73 17.46 12.93
CA LYS A 181 6.00 17.74 14.17
C LYS A 181 6.94 17.84 15.37
N TYR A 182 7.90 16.91 15.49
CA TYR A 182 8.80 16.87 16.64
C TYR A 182 10.12 17.63 16.43
N ARG A 183 10.35 18.27 15.28
CA ARG A 183 11.47 19.20 15.07
C ARG A 183 11.14 20.62 15.56
N GLN A 184 9.87 21.00 15.58
CA GLN A 184 9.41 22.35 15.95
C GLN A 184 9.22 22.57 17.45
N ASN A 185 9.34 21.51 18.27
CA ASN A 185 9.29 21.53 19.74
C ASN A 185 10.63 21.15 20.36
#